data_AF-A0A4U6KLX3-F1
#
_entry.id   AF-A0A4U6KLX3-F1
#
_cell.length_a   1.000
_cell.length_b   1.000
_cell.length_c   1.000
_cell.angle_alpha   90.00
_cell.angle_beta   90.00
_cell.angle_gamma   90.00
#
_symmetry.space_group_name_H-M   'P 1'
#
loop_
_entity.id
_entity.type
_entity.pdbx_description
1 polymer ?
#
loop_
_entity_poly.entity_id
_entity_poly.type
_entity_poly.pdbx_seq_one_letter_code
_entity_poly.pdbx_strand_id
1 'polypeptide(L)' 'ERAADEGDSQAALALTLFAERIRATIGSYIMQMGGLDALVFTGGIGENSARARAAICHNLNFLGLAVDDEKNQRNAT' A
#
# COMPACT_ATOMS: atom_id res chain seq x y z
N GLU A 1 -6.98 -2.50 -11.78
CA GLU A 1 -8.02 -2.81 -10.77
C GLU A 1 -9.29 -3.29 -11.43
N ARG A 2 -9.81 -2.62 -12.47
CA ARG A 2 -11.01 -3.03 -13.24
C ARG A 2 -11.24 -4.55 -13.41
N ALA A 3 -10.30 -5.30 -13.98
CA ALA A 3 -10.48 -6.75 -14.17
C ALA A 3 -10.74 -7.49 -12.84
N ALA A 4 -10.05 -7.11 -11.76
CA ALA A 4 -10.30 -7.65 -10.43
C ALA A 4 -11.68 -7.22 -9.89
N ASP A 5 -12.10 -5.99 -10.18
CA ASP A 5 -13.44 -5.47 -9.80
C ASP A 5 -14.56 -6.17 -10.58
N GLU A 6 -14.27 -6.64 -11.79
CA GLU A 6 -15.14 -7.45 -12.65
C GLU A 6 -15.11 -8.95 -12.28
N GLY A 7 -14.36 -9.33 -11.24
CA GLY A 7 -14.35 -10.68 -10.67
C GLY A 7 -13.23 -11.60 -11.18
N ASP A 8 -12.24 -11.09 -11.92
CA ASP A 8 -11.07 -11.87 -12.32
C ASP A 8 -10.20 -12.20 -11.09
N SER A 9 -10.17 -13.48 -10.73
CA SER A 9 -9.42 -13.98 -9.56
C SER A 9 -7.91 -13.86 -9.70
N GLN A 10 -7.38 -13.96 -10.93
CA GLN A 10 -5.95 -13.81 -11.19
C GLN A 10 -5.53 -12.35 -11.10
N ALA A 11 -6.36 -11.43 -11.58
CA ALA A 11 -6.14 -10.00 -11.40
C ALA A 11 -6.20 -9.61 -9.90
N ALA A 12 -7.14 -10.16 -9.13
CA ALA A 12 -7.20 -9.95 -7.69
C ALA A 12 -5.95 -10.48 -6.98
N LEU A 13 -5.50 -11.70 -7.32
CA LEU A 13 -4.27 -12.29 -6.78
C LEU A 13 -3.04 -11.43 -7.13
N ALA A 14 -2.95 -10.92 -8.36
CA ALA A 14 -1.86 -10.06 -8.78
C ALA A 14 -1.77 -8.77 -7.94
N LEU A 15 -2.90 -8.15 -7.61
CA LEU A 15 -2.95 -6.97 -6.74
C LEU A 15 -2.50 -7.29 -5.30
N THR A 16 -2.89 -8.46 -4.78
CA THR A 16 -2.44 -8.93 -3.47
C THR A 16 -0.93 -9.13 -3.43
N LEU A 17 -0.38 -9.89 -4.39
CA LEU A 17 1.06 -10.14 -4.48
C LEU A 17 1.86 -8.85 -4.68
N PHE A 18 1.32 -7.91 -5.47
CA PHE A 18 1.90 -6.59 -5.64
C PHE A 18 2.03 -5.84 -4.31
N ALA A 19 0.95 -5.77 -3.52
CA ALA A 19 0.97 -5.10 -2.22
C ALA A 19 1.89 -5.80 -1.22
N GLU A 20 1.87 -7.13 -1.17
CA GLU A 20 2.77 -7.93 -0.33
C GLU A 20 4.24 -7.70 -0.65
N ARG A 21 4.61 -7.66 -1.94
CA ARG A 21 5.99 -7.43 -2.36
C ARG A 21 6.49 -6.06 -1.93
N ILE A 22 5.68 -5.02 -2.09
CA ILE A 22 6.04 -3.67 -1.64
C ILE A 22 6.19 -3.62 -0.11
N ARG A 23 5.26 -4.23 0.62
CA ARG A 23 5.32 -4.31 2.08
C ARG A 23 6.60 -5.00 2.57
N ALA A 24 7.01 -6.08 1.91
CA ALA A 24 8.27 -6.76 2.21
C ALA A 24 9.50 -5.87 1.95
N THR A 25 9.48 -5.08 0.86
CA THR A 25 10.54 -4.10 0.59
C THR A 25 10.59 -3.00 1.65
N ILE A 26 9.44 -2.44 2.04
CA ILE A 26 9.34 -1.46 3.13
C ILE A 26 9.96 -2.05 4.41
N GLY A 27 9.55 -3.26 4.82
CA GLY A 27 10.09 -3.91 6.02
C GLY A 27 11.60 -4.12 5.97
N SER A 28 12.15 -4.50 4.79
CA SER A 28 13.60 -4.62 4.59
C SER A 28 14.33 -3.30 4.83
N TYR A 29 13.78 -2.18 4.33
CA TYR A 29 14.38 -0.86 4.53
C TYR A 29 14.26 -0.38 5.97
N ILE A 30 13.12 -0.60 6.63
CA ILE A 30 12.95 -0.28 8.06
C ILE A 30 14.01 -1.00 8.90
N MET A 31 14.23 -2.29 8.62
CA MET A 31 15.24 -3.07 9.33
C MET A 31 16.66 -2.55 9.10
N GLN A 32 16.98 -2.13 7.87
CA GLN A 32 18.30 -1.58 7.54
C GLN A 32 18.55 -0.19 8.16
N MET A 33 17.51 0.64 8.26
CA MET A 33 17.60 2.01 8.79
C MET A 33 17.42 2.08 10.30
N GLY A 34 16.91 1.03 10.93
CA GLY A 34 16.63 0.99 12.37
C GLY A 34 15.36 1.73 12.78
N GLY A 35 14.51 2.13 11.84
CA GLY A 35 13.30 2.89 12.10
C GLY A 35 12.62 3.42 10.83
N LEU A 36 11.52 4.16 11.03
CA LEU A 36 10.76 4.84 9.99
C LEU A 36 10.10 6.10 10.55
N ASP A 37 10.45 7.27 10.01
CA ASP A 37 9.78 8.53 10.36
C ASP A 37 8.57 8.82 9.45
N ALA A 38 8.69 8.51 8.16
CA ALA A 38 7.66 8.77 7.17
C ALA A 38 7.69 7.75 6.02
N LEU A 39 6.51 7.43 5.49
CA LEU A 39 6.33 6.64 4.27
C LEU A 39 5.63 7.51 3.22
N VAL A 40 6.28 7.72 2.08
CA VAL A 40 5.75 8.56 0.99
C VAL A 40 5.38 7.68 -0.21
N PHE A 41 4.16 7.85 -0.71
CA PHE A 41 3.72 7.27 -1.98
C PHE A 41 3.82 8.31 -3.10
N THR A 42 4.44 7.94 -4.21
CA THR A 42 4.57 8.77 -5.42
C THR A 42 4.50 7.90 -6.68
N GLY A 43 4.54 8.52 -7.86
CA GLY A 43 4.38 7.89 -9.16
C GLY A 43 2.92 7.54 -9.46
N GLY A 44 2.65 7.07 -10.67
CA GLY A 44 1.27 6.89 -11.15
C GLY A 44 0.39 6.05 -10.21
N ILE A 45 0.87 4.87 -9.76
CA ILE A 45 0.11 4.00 -8.86
C ILE A 45 0.04 4.59 -7.44
N GLY A 46 1.17 5.07 -6.91
CA GLY A 46 1.23 5.61 -5.55
C GLY A 46 0.36 6.85 -5.36
N GLU A 47 0.23 7.69 -6.39
CA GLU A 47 -0.56 8.91 -6.35
C GLU A 47 -2.05 8.66 -6.60
N ASN A 48 -2.41 7.71 -7.47
CA ASN A 48 -3.78 7.58 -7.96
C ASN A 48 -4.55 6.37 -7.41
N SER A 49 -3.89 5.36 -6.82
CA SER A 49 -4.58 4.19 -6.28
C SER A 49 -4.62 4.23 -4.74
N ALA A 50 -5.75 4.73 -4.21
CA ALA A 50 -6.06 4.65 -2.79
C ALA A 50 -6.11 3.19 -2.30
N ARG A 51 -6.62 2.28 -3.12
CA ARG A 51 -6.68 0.84 -2.84
C ARG A 51 -5.28 0.24 -2.68
N ALA A 52 -4.34 0.58 -3.55
CA ALA A 52 -2.96 0.12 -3.43
C ALA A 52 -2.31 0.62 -2.14
N ARG A 53 -2.44 1.92 -1.82
CA ARG A 53 -1.91 2.48 -0.56
C ARG A 53 -2.48 1.77 0.67
N ALA A 54 -3.80 1.60 0.73
CA ALA A 54 -4.45 0.88 1.82
C ALA A 54 -3.97 -0.58 1.93
N ALA A 55 -3.92 -1.29 0.79
CA ALA A 55 -3.48 -2.69 0.75
C ALA A 55 -2.02 -2.84 1.18
N ILE A 56 -1.13 -1.91 0.81
CA ILE A 56 0.30 -1.90 1.19
C ILE A 56 0.47 -1.59 2.68
N CYS A 57 -0.34 -0.69 3.24
CA CYS A 57 -0.28 -0.34 4.66
C CYS A 57 -1.03 -1.30 5.59
N HIS A 58 -1.82 -2.23 5.06
CA HIS A 58 -2.51 -3.25 5.84
C HIS A 58 -1.55 -3.98 6.82
N ASN A 59 -1.99 -4.19 8.07
CA ASN A 59 -1.18 -4.80 9.14
C ASN A 59 0.16 -4.11 9.47
N LEU A 60 0.38 -2.84 9.08
CA LEU A 60 1.55 -2.07 9.50
C LEU A 60 1.30 -1.21 10.74
N ASN A 61 0.15 -1.35 11.41
CA ASN A 61 -0.21 -0.58 12.61
C ASN A 61 0.80 -0.75 13.75
N PHE A 62 1.47 -1.90 13.86
CA PHE A 62 2.51 -2.13 14.87
C PHE A 62 3.77 -1.27 14.67
N LEU A 63 3.96 -0.72 13.47
CA LEU A 63 4.99 0.26 13.14
C LEU A 63 4.49 1.70 13.28
N GLY A 64 3.28 1.91 13.79
CA GLY A 64 2.63 3.23 13.84
C GLY A 64 2.04 3.70 12.50
N LEU A 65 2.07 2.87 11.46
CA LEU A 65 1.49 3.20 10.15
C LEU A 65 0.02 2.80 10.10
N ALA A 66 -0.87 3.78 9.99
CA ALA A 66 -2.28 3.59 9.77
C ALA A 66 -2.76 4.51 8.64
N VAL A 67 -3.68 4.01 7.81
CA VAL A 67 -4.29 4.77 6.73
C VAL A 67 -5.64 5.30 7.22
N ASP A 68 -5.84 6.60 7.09
CA ASP A 68 -7.16 7.23 7.18
C ASP A 68 -7.85 7.07 5.83
N ASP A 69 -8.92 6.28 5.79
CA ASP A 69 -9.59 5.92 4.54
C ASP A 69 -10.20 7.14 3.82
N GLU A 70 -10.75 8.12 4.55
CA GLU A 70 -11.35 9.31 3.95
C GLU A 70 -10.30 10.23 3.33
N LYS A 71 -9.18 10.43 4.03
CA LYS A 71 -8.04 11.19 3.49
C LYS A 71 -7.41 10.47 2.30
N ASN A 72 -7.25 9.15 2.43
CA ASN A 72 -6.66 8.32 1.40
C ASN A 72 -7.49 8.36 0.11
N GLN A 73 -8.82 8.27 0.17
CA GLN A 73 -9.68 8.36 -1.00
C GLN A 73 -9.58 9.72 -1.72
N ARG A 74 -9.31 10.80 -0.99
CA ARG A 74 -9.21 12.16 -1.55
C ARG A 74 -7.78 12.58 -1.90
N ASN A 75 -6.80 11.67 -1.80
CA ASN A 75 -5.37 11.98 -1.95
C ASN A 75 -4.91 13.13 -1.03
N ALA A 76 -5.50 13.24 0.16
CA ALA A 76 -5.10 14.22 1.16
C ALA A 76 -3.92 13.68 1.99
N THR A 77 -3.02 14.58 2.40
CA THR A 77 -1.88 14.27 3.29
C THR A 77 -2.31 14.23 4.76
#